data_AF-A0A3M7EXR7-F1
#
_entry.id   AF-A0A3M7EXR7-F1
#
_cell.length_a   1.000
_cell.length_b   1.000
_cell.length_c   1.000
_cell.angle_alpha   90.00
_cell.angle_beta   90.00
_cell.angle_gamma   90.00
#
_symmetry.space_group_name_H-M   'P 1'
#
loop_
_entity.id
_entity.type
_entity.pdbx_description
1 polymer ?
#
loop_
_entity_poly.entity_id
_entity_poly.type
_entity_poly.pdbx_seq_one_letter_code
_entity_poly.pdbx_strand_id
1 'polypeptide(L)'
;MPMPSKTPETPAEQAEQGFMQYAYAYGNNPLPPTLTATLITAQHLRPLQLLPVAFAPVMLFSSYLNINGYKKDSAGVTSAWSAAYLLLARRRKQGLGSKFGARGLVRGATMALCAGNVVGGGLAYAFGRRQEEDV
;
A
#
# COMPACT_ATOMS: atom_id res chain seq x y z
N MET A 1 14.82 20.99 -32.47
CA MET A 1 15.78 21.03 -31.36
C MET A 1 15.37 19.95 -30.36
N PRO A 2 16.21 18.94 -30.07
CA PRO A 2 15.88 17.97 -29.03
C PRO A 2 15.89 18.69 -27.68
N MET A 3 14.82 18.52 -26.90
CA MET A 3 14.73 19.06 -25.55
C MET A 3 15.77 18.37 -24.65
N PRO A 4 16.49 19.10 -23.78
CA PRO A 4 17.39 18.46 -22.83
C PRO A 4 16.55 17.70 -21.81
N SER A 5 16.58 16.36 -21.87
CA SER A 5 16.20 15.54 -20.73
C SER A 5 17.14 15.91 -19.59
N LYS A 6 16.62 16.53 -18.53
CA LYS A 6 17.38 16.80 -17.31
C LYS A 6 17.84 15.44 -16.74
N THR A 7 19.04 15.02 -17.09
CA THR A 7 19.77 14.00 -16.34
C THR A 7 19.97 14.55 -14.94
N PRO A 8 19.55 13.84 -13.88
CA PRO A 8 19.77 14.28 -12.51
C PRO A 8 21.28 14.44 -12.28
N GLU A 9 21.72 15.68 -12.01
CA GLU A 9 23.13 16.06 -11.96
C GLU A 9 23.74 15.79 -10.59
N THR A 10 22.90 15.53 -9.58
CA THR A 10 23.33 15.24 -8.21
C THR A 10 22.94 13.82 -7.78
N PRO A 11 23.76 13.14 -6.94
CA PRO A 11 23.44 11.82 -6.42
C PRO A 11 22.11 11.77 -5.65
N ALA A 12 21.69 12.89 -5.07
CA ALA A 12 20.41 13.03 -4.37
C ALA A 12 19.21 12.91 -5.33
N GLU A 13 19.23 13.60 -6.47
CA GLU A 13 18.14 13.53 -7.47
C GLU A 13 18.03 12.15 -8.11
N GLN A 14 19.15 11.45 -8.32
CA GLN A 14 19.17 10.07 -8.80
C GLN A 14 18.52 9.11 -7.79
N ALA A 15 18.85 9.28 -6.50
CA ALA A 15 18.23 8.50 -5.44
C ALA A 15 16.72 8.75 -5.37
N GLU A 16 16.27 10.00 -5.43
CA GLU A 16 14.84 10.34 -5.42
C GLU A 16 14.08 9.72 -6.60
N GLN A 17 14.62 9.80 -7.82
CA GLN A 17 14.02 9.16 -8.98
C GLN A 17 13.93 7.64 -8.83
N GLY A 18 14.97 7.01 -8.29
CA GLY A 18 14.98 5.57 -7.98
C GLY A 18 13.92 5.18 -6.95
N PHE A 19 13.77 5.97 -5.87
CA PHE A 19 12.73 5.75 -4.87
C PHE A 19 11.31 5.90 -5.44
N MET A 20 11.09 6.91 -6.28
CA MET A 20 9.80 7.14 -6.93
C MET A 20 9.43 6.01 -7.91
N GLN A 21 10.38 5.54 -8.71
CA GLN A 21 10.18 4.40 -9.61
C GLN A 21 9.88 3.11 -8.84
N TYR A 22 10.61 2.87 -7.74
CA TYR A 22 10.35 1.72 -6.88
C TYR A 22 8.96 1.77 -6.26
N ALA A 23 8.55 2.92 -5.72
CA ALA A 23 7.23 3.10 -5.13
C ALA A 23 6.11 2.92 -6.16
N TYR A 24 6.30 3.41 -7.39
CA TYR A 24 5.36 3.20 -8.50
C TYR A 24 5.27 1.72 -8.91
N ALA A 25 6.41 1.03 -9.04
CA ALA A 25 6.44 -0.40 -9.34
C ALA A 25 5.79 -1.24 -8.22
N TYR A 26 6.02 -0.84 -6.97
CA TYR A 26 5.40 -1.44 -5.80
C TYR A 26 3.87 -1.30 -5.83
N GLY A 27 3.34 -0.10 -6.13
CA GLY A 27 1.90 0.14 -6.22
C GLY A 27 1.19 -0.63 -7.33
N ASN A 28 1.91 -0.99 -8.40
CA ASN A 28 1.39 -1.77 -9.52
C ASN A 28 1.44 -3.30 -9.30
N ASN A 29 1.94 -3.77 -8.15
CA ASN A 29 2.09 -5.19 -7.85
C ASN A 29 0.84 -5.72 -7.09
N PRO A 30 0.39 -6.97 -7.33
CA PRO A 30 -0.68 -7.60 -6.55
C PRO A 30 -0.25 -8.08 -5.14
N LEU A 31 1.05 -8.18 -4.86
CA LEU A 31 1.57 -8.70 -3.58
C LEU A 31 1.30 -7.80 -2.36
N PRO A 32 1.46 -6.46 -2.44
CA PRO A 32 1.18 -5.59 -1.29
C PRO A 32 -0.24 -5.73 -0.71
N PRO A 33 -1.34 -5.74 -1.51
CA PRO A 33 -2.68 -5.93 -0.96
C PRO A 33 -2.87 -7.33 -0.34
N THR A 34 -2.35 -8.39 -0.96
CA THR A 34 -2.46 -9.76 -0.39
C THR A 34 -1.75 -9.89 0.95
N LEU A 35 -0.51 -9.38 1.05
CA LEU A 35 0.24 -9.37 2.31
C LEU A 35 -0.49 -8.59 3.41
N THR A 36 -1.06 -7.41 3.09
CA THR A 36 -1.88 -6.69 4.05
C THR A 36 -3.12 -7.48 4.48
N ALA A 37 -3.81 -8.16 3.56
CA ALA A 37 -4.97 -8.97 3.90
C ALA A 37 -4.60 -10.09 4.88
N THR A 38 -3.48 -10.78 4.63
CA THR A 38 -2.98 -11.86 5.50
C THR A 38 -2.63 -11.33 6.89
N LEU A 39 -1.90 -10.21 6.99
CA LEU A 39 -1.53 -9.63 8.28
C LEU A 39 -2.74 -9.11 9.07
N ILE A 40 -3.69 -8.44 8.40
CA ILE A 40 -4.92 -7.96 9.03
C ILE A 40 -5.72 -9.15 9.56
N THR A 41 -5.86 -10.21 8.77
CA THR A 41 -6.56 -11.43 9.19
C THR A 41 -5.86 -12.08 10.37
N ALA A 42 -4.54 -12.28 10.31
CA ALA A 42 -3.76 -12.89 11.40
C ALA A 42 -3.90 -12.11 12.72
N GLN A 43 -4.02 -10.78 12.66
CA GLN A 43 -4.18 -9.91 13.84
C GLN A 43 -5.57 -9.90 14.42
N HIS A 44 -6.60 -9.98 13.57
CA HIS A 44 -7.98 -9.66 13.94
C HIS A 44 -8.91 -10.87 13.90
N LEU A 45 -8.40 -12.05 13.54
CA LEU A 45 -9.16 -13.30 13.62
C LEU A 45 -9.26 -13.82 15.06
N ARG A 46 -8.28 -13.51 15.92
CA ARG A 46 -8.26 -13.95 17.34
C ARG A 46 -7.69 -12.87 18.28
N PRO A 47 -8.53 -12.10 18.99
CA PRO A 47 -10.00 -12.14 19.02
C PRO A 47 -10.65 -11.59 17.74
N LEU A 48 -11.82 -12.12 17.37
CA LEU A 48 -12.57 -11.69 16.18
C LEU A 48 -12.98 -10.22 16.28
N GLN A 49 -12.38 -9.38 15.45
CA GLN A 49 -12.73 -7.97 15.30
C GLN A 49 -13.25 -7.75 13.88
N LEU A 50 -14.58 -7.83 13.72
CA LEU A 50 -15.27 -7.74 12.43
C LEU A 50 -14.84 -6.55 11.57
N LEU A 51 -14.72 -5.37 12.19
CA LEU A 51 -14.46 -4.14 11.45
C LEU A 51 -13.09 -4.12 10.76
N PRO A 52 -11.96 -4.44 11.44
CA PRO A 52 -10.69 -4.69 10.76
C PRO A 52 -10.68 -5.89 9.82
N VAL A 53 -11.33 -7.01 10.18
CA VAL A 53 -11.35 -8.22 9.33
C VAL A 53 -12.02 -7.94 7.98
N ALA A 54 -13.02 -7.06 7.93
CA ALA A 54 -13.67 -6.63 6.70
C ALA A 54 -12.72 -5.93 5.69
N PHE A 55 -11.54 -5.48 6.11
CA PHE A 55 -10.53 -4.93 5.19
C PHE A 55 -9.86 -6.01 4.34
N ALA A 56 -9.75 -7.24 4.84
CA ALA A 56 -9.10 -8.35 4.13
C ALA A 56 -9.77 -8.71 2.79
N PRO A 57 -11.11 -8.91 2.69
CA PRO A 57 -11.74 -9.24 1.41
C PRO A 57 -11.58 -8.11 0.38
N VAL A 58 -11.61 -6.84 0.80
CA VAL A 58 -11.39 -5.69 -0.10
C VAL A 58 -9.97 -5.67 -0.64
N MET A 59 -8.99 -6.00 0.21
CA MET A 59 -7.59 -6.12 -0.22
C MET A 59 -7.39 -7.30 -1.18
N LEU A 60 -8.00 -8.45 -0.93
CA LEU A 60 -7.95 -9.58 -1.87
C LEU A 60 -8.62 -9.23 -3.21
N PHE A 61 -9.73 -8.48 -3.18
CA PHE A 61 -10.38 -7.97 -4.39
C PHE A 61 -9.46 -7.03 -5.17
N SER A 62 -8.72 -6.15 -4.49
CA SER A 62 -7.73 -5.31 -5.14
C SER A 62 -6.62 -6.11 -5.82
N SER A 63 -6.12 -7.17 -5.18
CA SER A 63 -5.17 -8.10 -5.82
C SER A 63 -5.76 -8.76 -7.06
N TYR A 64 -7.04 -9.12 -7.03
CA TYR A 64 -7.73 -9.71 -8.19
C TYR A 64 -7.84 -8.71 -9.34
N LEU A 65 -8.21 -7.46 -9.07
CA LEU A 65 -8.22 -6.39 -10.07
C LEU A 65 -6.86 -6.20 -10.74
N ASN A 66 -5.78 -6.25 -9.95
CA ASN A 66 -4.43 -6.10 -10.47
C ASN A 66 -4.07 -7.23 -11.45
N ILE A 67 -4.39 -8.48 -11.11
CA ILE A 67 -4.15 -9.66 -11.96
C ILE A 67 -4.99 -9.61 -13.24
N ASN A 68 -6.22 -9.09 -13.16
CA ASN A 68 -7.07 -8.84 -14.33
C ASN A 68 -6.61 -7.65 -15.20
N GLY A 69 -5.53 -6.98 -14.81
CA GLY A 69 -4.94 -5.87 -15.57
C GLY A 69 -5.52 -4.48 -15.26
N TYR A 70 -6.45 -4.38 -14.32
CA TYR A 70 -6.93 -3.12 -13.74
C TYR A 70 -5.95 -2.57 -12.69
N LYS A 71 -4.69 -2.37 -13.09
CA LYS A 71 -3.60 -1.99 -12.17
C LYS A 71 -3.84 -0.64 -11.50
N LYS A 72 -4.28 0.37 -12.26
CA LYS A 72 -4.59 1.71 -11.74
C LYS A 72 -5.70 1.67 -10.68
N ASP A 73 -6.79 0.97 -10.97
CA ASP A 73 -7.92 0.87 -10.04
C ASP A 73 -7.56 0.05 -8.81
N SER A 74 -6.79 -1.04 -8.98
CA SER A 74 -6.24 -1.79 -7.84
C SER A 74 -5.36 -0.92 -6.94
N ALA A 75 -4.48 -0.10 -7.51
CA ALA A 75 -3.61 0.80 -6.76
C ALA A 75 -4.42 1.86 -6.00
N GLY A 76 -5.48 2.39 -6.61
CA GLY A 76 -6.43 3.30 -5.98
C GLY A 76 -7.17 2.66 -4.80
N VAL A 77 -7.73 1.46 -5.00
CA VAL A 77 -8.44 0.73 -3.93
C VAL A 77 -7.49 0.39 -2.78
N THR A 78 -6.31 -0.15 -3.09
CA THR A 78 -5.30 -0.51 -2.08
C THR A 78 -4.84 0.69 -1.27
N SER A 79 -4.58 1.83 -1.91
CA SER A 79 -4.14 3.05 -1.21
C SER A 79 -5.24 3.64 -0.33
N ALA A 80 -6.46 3.79 -0.86
CA ALA A 80 -7.60 4.30 -0.11
C ALA A 80 -7.93 3.43 1.12
N TRP A 81 -7.97 2.11 0.95
CA TRP A 81 -8.30 1.18 2.03
C TRP A 81 -7.18 1.08 3.07
N SER A 82 -5.91 1.20 2.65
CA SER A 82 -4.76 1.29 3.55
C SER A 82 -4.76 2.58 4.37
N ALA A 83 -5.13 3.71 3.77
CA ALA A 83 -5.29 4.99 4.48
C ALA A 83 -6.43 4.91 5.51
N ALA A 84 -7.57 4.34 5.13
CA ALA A 84 -8.69 4.11 6.05
C ALA A 84 -8.27 3.24 7.25
N TYR A 85 -7.53 2.15 7.01
CA TYR A 85 -7.00 1.31 8.08
C TYR A 85 -6.03 2.06 8.99
N LEU A 86 -5.14 2.91 8.44
CA LEU A 86 -4.24 3.74 9.24
C LEU A 86 -4.99 4.72 10.15
N LEU A 87 -6.02 5.38 9.63
CA LEU A 87 -6.87 6.27 10.43
C LEU A 87 -7.57 5.51 11.55
N LEU A 88 -8.07 4.31 11.28
CA LEU A 88 -8.67 3.43 12.28
C LEU A 88 -7.65 3.02 13.35
N ALA A 89 -6.48 2.55 12.91
CA ALA A 89 -5.43 2.06 13.78
C ALA A 89 -4.90 3.17 14.69
N ARG A 90 -4.74 4.40 14.18
CA ARG A 90 -4.27 5.57 14.96
C ARG A 90 -5.17 5.91 16.14
N ARG A 91 -6.48 5.65 16.04
CA ARG A 91 -7.44 5.95 17.11
C ARG A 91 -7.31 5.02 18.32
N ARG A 92 -6.67 3.85 18.19
CA ARG A 92 -6.44 2.95 19.34
C ARG A 92 -5.25 3.41 20.18
N LYS A 93 -5.52 3.78 21.43
CA LYS A 93 -4.48 3.95 22.47
C LYS A 93 -3.94 2.58 22.87
N GLN A 94 -2.63 2.36 22.76
CA GLN A 94 -1.94 1.16 23.26
C GLN A 94 -1.07 1.53 24.47
N GLY A 95 -1.16 0.73 25.54
CA GLY A 95 -0.25 0.83 26.68
C GLY A 95 1.20 0.56 26.26
N LEU A 96 2.16 1.25 26.88
CA LEU A 96 3.59 1.21 26.51
C LEU A 96 4.17 -0.23 26.47
N GLY A 97 3.75 -1.11 27.39
CA GLY A 97 4.19 -2.52 27.42
C GLY A 97 3.66 -3.37 26.25
N SER A 98 2.49 -3.04 25.70
CA SER A 98 1.92 -3.76 24.53
C SER A 98 2.62 -3.40 23.22
N LYS A 99 3.41 -2.32 23.18
CA LYS A 99 4.08 -1.84 21.96
C LYS A 99 5.30 -2.69 21.59
N PHE A 100 5.98 -3.27 22.59
CA PHE A 100 7.20 -4.06 22.40
C PHE A 100 6.97 -5.58 22.36
N GLY A 101 5.72 -6.05 22.51
CA GLY A 101 5.39 -7.47 22.36
C GLY A 101 5.14 -7.88 20.90
N ALA A 102 4.99 -9.20 20.65
CA ALA A 102 4.71 -9.75 19.32
C ALA A 102 3.49 -9.08 18.64
N ARG A 103 2.42 -8.81 19.40
CA ARG A 103 1.24 -8.08 18.89
C ARG A 103 1.53 -6.63 18.53
N GLY A 104 2.45 -5.98 19.24
CA GLY A 104 2.90 -4.61 18.96
C GLY A 104 3.72 -4.55 17.68
N LEU A 105 4.66 -5.49 17.51
CA LEU A 105 5.47 -5.62 16.30
C LEU A 105 4.61 -5.89 15.07
N VAL A 106 3.71 -6.87 15.17
CA VAL A 106 2.83 -7.28 14.06
C VAL A 106 1.90 -6.14 13.66
N ARG A 107 1.35 -5.37 14.63
CA ARG A 107 0.58 -4.15 14.35
C ARG A 107 1.43 -3.05 13.69
N GLY A 108 2.65 -2.84 14.19
CA GLY A 108 3.60 -1.89 13.63
C GLY A 108 3.92 -2.23 12.17
N ALA A 109 4.15 -3.50 11.88
CA ALA A 109 4.38 -4.02 10.54
C ALA A 109 3.17 -3.77 9.62
N THR A 110 1.92 -4.03 10.08
CA THR A 110 0.72 -3.71 9.27
C THR A 110 0.62 -2.23 9.00
N MET A 111 0.85 -1.38 10.00
CA MET A 111 0.76 0.07 9.82
C MET A 111 1.84 0.58 8.86
N ALA A 112 3.06 0.09 8.96
CA ALA A 112 4.14 0.41 8.03
C ALA A 112 3.81 -0.05 6.61
N LEU A 113 3.28 -1.26 6.45
CA LEU A 113 2.86 -1.79 5.16
C LEU A 113 1.71 -0.98 4.56
N CYS A 114 0.71 -0.62 5.36
CA CYS A 114 -0.37 0.27 4.92
C CYS A 114 0.16 1.66 4.51
N ALA A 115 1.15 2.21 5.21
CA ALA A 115 1.75 3.48 4.82
C ALA A 115 2.47 3.36 3.46
N GLY A 116 3.23 2.28 3.25
CA GLY A 116 3.84 1.96 1.96
C GLY A 116 2.81 1.82 0.84
N ASN A 117 1.69 1.15 1.12
CA ASN A 117 0.58 1.00 0.17
C ASN A 117 -0.10 2.32 -0.18
N VAL A 118 -0.23 3.25 0.77
CA VAL A 118 -0.76 4.60 0.51
C VAL A 118 0.17 5.36 -0.44
N VAL A 119 1.48 5.35 -0.17
CA VAL A 119 2.45 6.06 -1.01
C VAL A 119 2.57 5.40 -2.38
N GLY A 120 2.87 4.10 -2.44
CA GLY A 120 3.07 3.39 -3.69
C GLY A 120 1.80 3.28 -4.53
N GLY A 121 0.67 2.92 -3.91
CA GLY A 121 -0.62 2.85 -4.58
C GLY A 121 -1.14 4.24 -4.97
N GLY A 122 -0.90 5.27 -4.16
CA GLY A 122 -1.25 6.65 -4.49
C GLY A 122 -0.45 7.20 -5.68
N LEU A 123 0.86 6.92 -5.74
CA LEU A 123 1.70 7.25 -6.88
C LEU A 123 1.28 6.47 -8.14
N ALA A 124 1.03 5.17 -8.01
CA ALA A 124 0.56 4.34 -9.11
C ALA A 124 -0.84 4.77 -9.61
N TYR A 125 -1.71 5.27 -8.73
CA TYR A 125 -3.01 5.82 -9.12
C TYR A 125 -2.88 7.19 -9.81
N ALA A 126 -2.05 8.08 -9.26
CA ALA A 126 -1.86 9.43 -9.80
C ALA A 126 -1.16 9.43 -11.16
N PHE A 127 -0.14 8.57 -11.33
CA PHE A 127 0.68 8.52 -12.54
C PHE A 127 0.36 7.34 -13.47
N GLY A 128 -0.50 6.41 -13.05
CA GLY A 128 -0.86 5.23 -13.86
C GLY A 128 -1.80 5.57 -15.02
N ARG A 129 -1.63 4.89 -16.15
CA ARG A 129 -2.55 4.89 -17.30
C ARG A 129 -3.65 3.85 -17.08
N ARG A 130 -4.87 4.12 -17.57
CA ARG A 130 -5.98 3.13 -17.52
C ARG A 130 -5.80 2.11 -18.65
N GLN A 131 -6.22 0.88 -18.40
CA GLN A 131 -6.12 -0.22 -19.38
C GLN A 131 -6.87 0.06 -20.69
N GLU A 132 -7.91 0.91 -20.66
CA GLU A 132 -8.64 1.40 -21.85
C GLU A 132 -7.80 2.31 -22.78
N GLU A 133 -6.64 2.80 -22.35
CA GLU A 133 -5.77 3.65 -23.17
C GLU A 133 -4.71 2.87 -23.98
N ASP A 134 -4.70 1.53 -23.87
CA ASP A 134 -3.75 0.65 -24.56
C ASP A 134 -4.42 -0.21 -25.67
N VAL A 135 -5.65 0.14 -26.11
CA VAL A 135 -6.36 -0.47 -27.25
C VAL A 135 -6.46 0.48 -28.43
#